data_AF-A0A2V9UZN2-F1
#
_entry.id   AF-A0A2V9UZN2-F1
#
_cell.length_a   1.000
_cell.length_b   1.000
_cell.length_c   1.000
_cell.angle_alpha   90.00
_cell.angle_beta   90.00
_cell.angle_gamma   90.00
#
_symmetry.space_group_name_H-M   'P 1'
#
loop_
_entity.id
_entity.type
_entity.pdbx_description
1 polymer ?
#
loop_
_entity_poly.entity_id
_entity_poly.type
_entity_poly.pdbx_seq_one_letter_code
_entity_poly.pdbx_strand_id
1 'polypeptide(L)'
;MPAGCGVFAPSRSLFSQRCDRSRFARRSCDDRLPIYVPIGDTALIRGVAAAVKQLLPGVKIIGVQAERAPAYYLSWKEGHPVPTETCDTCADGLATRTPEADNVRMIRELVDDIVLVSEEQMLGAIRHLYEREGILAEPAGSAASAAFLAQPKDGTMVLLVTGGNISQEVRMQAGIAEAYCERE
;
A
#
# COMPACT_ATOMS: atom_id res chain seq x y z
N MET A 1 -6.95 -24.44 -1.61
CA MET A 1 -5.78 -23.91 -2.33
C MET A 1 -5.72 -22.42 -2.01
N PRO A 2 -4.64 -21.87 -1.41
CA PRO A 2 -4.66 -20.47 -1.03
C PRO A 2 -4.53 -19.59 -2.28
N ALA A 3 -5.29 -18.50 -2.31
CA ALA A 3 -5.29 -17.50 -3.37
C ALA A 3 -3.91 -16.83 -3.45
N GLY A 4 -3.31 -16.81 -4.63
CA GLY A 4 -2.05 -16.14 -4.87
C GLY A 4 -2.26 -14.63 -4.91
N CYS A 5 -1.66 -13.92 -3.96
CA CYS A 5 -1.50 -12.46 -4.01
C CYS A 5 -0.31 -12.17 -4.93
N GLY A 6 -0.53 -11.48 -6.05
CA GLY A 6 0.56 -11.04 -6.93
C GLY A 6 1.07 -9.68 -6.46
N VAL A 7 2.26 -9.65 -5.87
CA VAL A 7 2.96 -8.38 -5.57
C VAL A 7 3.77 -7.98 -6.81
N PHE A 8 3.60 -6.75 -7.31
CA PHE A 8 4.36 -6.24 -8.46
C PHE A 8 5.45 -5.29 -7.97
N ALA A 9 6.72 -5.72 -8.03
CA ALA A 9 7.90 -4.92 -7.75
C ALA A 9 8.78 -4.79 -9.01
N PRO A 10 9.25 -3.58 -9.40
CA PRO A 10 10.02 -3.42 -10.63
C PRO A 10 11.54 -3.35 -10.37
N SER A 11 12.25 -4.49 -10.35
CA SER A 11 13.68 -4.55 -10.77
C SER A 11 14.30 -5.97 -10.80
N ARG A 12 14.73 -6.39 -12.01
CA ARG A 12 15.79 -7.36 -12.44
C ARG A 12 16.11 -8.61 -11.59
N SER A 13 15.64 -9.81 -12.03
CA SER A 13 16.39 -10.94 -12.67
C SER A 13 17.00 -11.96 -11.69
N LEU A 14 16.81 -13.30 -11.70
CA LEU A 14 16.24 -14.37 -12.55
C LEU A 14 16.05 -15.57 -11.58
N PHE A 15 15.00 -16.41 -11.60
CA PHE A 15 14.93 -17.62 -12.46
C PHE A 15 13.53 -18.30 -12.32
N SER A 16 12.86 -18.46 -13.47
CA SER A 16 11.84 -19.49 -13.76
C SER A 16 10.54 -19.55 -12.93
N GLN A 17 9.72 -18.52 -12.99
CA GLN A 17 8.31 -18.73 -13.35
C GLN A 17 8.09 -18.05 -14.69
N ARG A 18 7.87 -18.86 -15.73
CA ARG A 18 7.53 -18.36 -17.07
C ARG A 18 6.33 -17.43 -16.91
N CYS A 19 6.55 -16.14 -17.09
CA CYS A 19 5.50 -15.19 -17.38
C CYS A 19 4.95 -15.55 -18.76
N ASP A 20 4.09 -16.56 -18.78
CA ASP A 20 3.32 -16.94 -19.94
C ASP A 20 2.26 -15.85 -20.12
N ARG A 21 2.56 -14.90 -21.02
CA ARG A 21 1.66 -13.81 -21.43
C ARG A 21 0.27 -14.32 -21.85
N SER A 22 0.11 -15.62 -22.14
CA SER A 22 -1.16 -16.22 -22.50
C SER A 22 -2.05 -16.62 -21.31
N ARG A 23 -1.56 -16.66 -20.07
CA ARG A 23 -2.35 -17.03 -18.88
C ARG A 23 -3.09 -15.87 -18.20
N PHE A 24 -2.91 -14.64 -18.68
CA PHE A 24 -3.86 -13.55 -18.36
C PHE A 24 -5.23 -13.78 -19.00
N ALA A 25 -5.36 -14.76 -19.90
CA ALA A 25 -6.62 -15.14 -20.48
C ALA A 25 -7.37 -16.15 -19.58
N ARG A 26 -8.47 -15.67 -19.01
CA ARG A 26 -9.64 -16.48 -18.59
C ARG A 26 -9.46 -17.36 -17.35
N ARG A 27 -8.99 -16.81 -16.24
CA ARG A 27 -9.76 -17.03 -15.01
C ARG A 27 -10.93 -16.06 -15.07
N SER A 28 -12.12 -16.48 -14.64
CA SER A 28 -13.21 -15.56 -14.32
C SER A 28 -12.72 -14.67 -13.18
N CYS A 29 -11.89 -13.67 -13.52
CA CYS A 29 -11.49 -12.62 -12.62
C CYS A 29 -12.78 -11.88 -12.32
N ASP A 30 -13.17 -11.83 -11.06
CA ASP A 30 -14.18 -10.88 -10.64
C ASP A 30 -13.72 -9.50 -11.15
N ASP A 31 -14.51 -8.88 -12.03
CA ASP A 31 -14.10 -7.76 -12.90
C ASP A 31 -13.82 -6.44 -12.12
N ARG A 32 -13.67 -6.51 -10.79
CA ARG A 32 -13.63 -5.37 -9.86
C ARG A 32 -12.69 -5.58 -8.67
N LEU A 33 -11.47 -6.03 -8.94
CA LEU A 33 -10.43 -6.24 -7.92
C LEU A 33 -10.12 -4.93 -7.18
N PRO A 34 -10.16 -4.88 -5.84
CA PRO A 34 -9.77 -3.67 -5.12
C PRO A 34 -8.27 -3.42 -5.23
N ILE A 35 -7.91 -2.13 -5.31
CA ILE A 35 -6.54 -1.65 -5.34
C ILE A 35 -6.28 -0.87 -4.05
N TYR A 36 -5.29 -1.31 -3.28
CA TYR A 36 -4.86 -0.66 -2.05
C TYR A 36 -3.69 0.26 -2.34
N VAL A 37 -3.82 1.54 -1.98
CA VAL A 37 -2.86 2.60 -2.30
C VAL A 37 -2.49 3.37 -1.03
N PRO A 38 -1.20 3.47 -0.67
CA PRO A 38 -0.77 4.29 0.45
C PRO A 38 -1.10 5.79 0.27
N ILE A 39 -1.42 6.47 1.37
CA ILE A 39 -1.77 7.89 1.41
C ILE A 39 -0.79 8.66 2.30
N GLY A 40 0.10 9.42 1.64
CA GLY A 40 0.80 10.56 2.22
C GLY A 40 0.15 11.87 1.79
N ASP A 41 0.77 12.55 0.83
CA ASP A 41 0.31 13.82 0.26
C ASP A 41 -0.90 13.69 -0.71
N THR A 42 -1.40 12.47 -0.92
CA THR A 42 -2.46 12.06 -1.87
C THR A 42 -2.10 12.07 -3.35
N ALA A 43 -0.91 12.47 -3.77
CA ALA A 43 -0.57 12.56 -5.21
C ALA A 43 -0.68 11.18 -5.90
N LEU A 44 -0.12 10.14 -5.28
CA LEU A 44 -0.17 8.77 -5.79
C LEU A 44 -1.61 8.26 -5.92
N ILE A 45 -2.39 8.31 -4.84
CA ILE A 45 -3.75 7.75 -4.84
C ILE A 45 -4.67 8.50 -5.80
N ARG A 46 -4.55 9.83 -5.91
CA ARG A 46 -5.35 10.60 -6.87
C ARG A 46 -5.01 10.21 -8.31
N GLY A 47 -3.72 10.06 -8.64
CA GLY A 47 -3.28 9.64 -9.96
C GLY A 47 -3.77 8.24 -10.32
N VAL A 48 -3.59 7.27 -9.41
CA VAL A 48 -4.07 5.89 -9.58
C VAL A 48 -5.58 5.87 -9.72
N ALA A 49 -6.32 6.53 -8.82
CA ALA A 49 -7.77 6.53 -8.82
C ALA A 49 -8.33 7.19 -10.09
N ALA A 50 -7.79 8.33 -10.52
CA ALA A 50 -8.23 9.00 -11.74
C ALA A 50 -8.04 8.09 -12.97
N ALA A 51 -6.88 7.46 -13.13
CA ALA A 51 -6.61 6.57 -14.26
C ALA A 51 -7.51 5.32 -14.22
N VAL A 52 -7.63 4.69 -13.04
CA VAL A 52 -8.42 3.47 -12.88
C VAL A 52 -9.91 3.74 -13.04
N LYS A 53 -10.45 4.82 -12.48
CA LYS A 53 -11.88 5.14 -12.61
C LYS A 53 -12.26 5.50 -14.05
N GLN A 54 -11.34 6.07 -14.83
CA GLN A 54 -11.57 6.31 -16.27
C GLN A 54 -11.63 5.01 -17.08
N LEU A 55 -10.75 4.05 -16.79
CA LEU A 55 -10.63 2.81 -17.57
C LEU A 55 -11.56 1.69 -17.08
N LEU A 56 -11.74 1.60 -15.77
CA LEU A 56 -12.39 0.53 -15.02
C LEU A 56 -13.19 1.11 -13.84
N PRO A 57 -14.30 1.85 -14.08
CA PRO A 57 -15.03 2.57 -13.03
C PRO A 57 -15.58 1.68 -11.90
N GLY A 58 -15.74 0.38 -12.16
CA GLY A 58 -16.19 -0.59 -11.14
C GLY A 58 -15.12 -1.03 -10.15
N VAL A 59 -13.84 -0.74 -10.40
CA VAL A 59 -12.73 -1.09 -9.48
C VAL A 59 -12.76 -0.18 -8.26
N LYS A 60 -12.63 -0.78 -7.08
CA LYS A 60 -12.53 -0.06 -5.82
C LYS A 60 -11.10 0.40 -5.55
N ILE A 61 -10.94 1.64 -5.13
CA ILE A 61 -9.69 2.23 -4.68
C ILE A 61 -9.78 2.39 -3.16
N ILE A 62 -8.89 1.71 -2.45
CA ILE A 62 -8.81 1.72 -1.00
C ILE A 62 -7.53 2.45 -0.59
N GLY A 63 -7.69 3.58 0.07
CA GLY A 63 -6.59 4.31 0.68
C GLY A 63 -6.04 3.60 1.92
N VAL A 64 -4.74 3.71 2.15
CA VAL A 64 -4.12 3.22 3.38
C VAL A 64 -3.25 4.30 4.01
N GLN A 65 -3.55 4.69 5.24
CA GLN A 65 -2.78 5.71 5.97
C GLN A 65 -2.28 5.14 7.31
N ALA A 66 -1.19 5.69 7.85
CA ALA A 66 -0.71 5.31 9.16
C ALA A 66 -1.69 5.79 10.26
N GLU A 67 -1.97 4.93 11.25
CA GLU A 67 -2.81 5.28 12.41
C GLU A 67 -2.27 6.51 13.17
N ARG A 68 -0.95 6.68 13.21
CA ARG A 68 -0.27 7.80 13.87
C ARG A 68 -0.10 9.04 13.00
N ALA A 69 -0.59 9.02 11.75
CA ALA A 69 -0.66 10.20 10.87
C ALA A 69 -1.98 10.23 10.08
N PRO A 70 -3.17 10.27 10.74
CA PRO A 70 -4.46 9.98 10.11
C PRO A 70 -5.14 11.21 9.46
N ALA A 71 -4.40 12.28 9.16
CA ALA A 71 -5.02 13.57 8.80
C ALA A 71 -5.91 13.50 7.56
N TYR A 72 -5.51 12.74 6.52
CA TYR A 72 -6.34 12.57 5.32
C TYR A 72 -7.49 11.58 5.52
N TYR A 73 -7.33 10.55 6.36
CA TYR A 73 -8.44 9.68 6.76
C TYR A 73 -9.54 10.48 7.45
N LEU A 74 -9.18 11.31 8.45
CA LEU A 74 -10.12 12.16 9.16
C LEU A 74 -10.78 13.17 8.22
N SER A 75 -9.98 13.82 7.37
CA SER A 75 -10.50 14.81 6.42
C SER A 75 -11.43 14.20 5.37
N TRP A 76 -11.10 13.01 4.87
CA TRP A 76 -11.94 12.27 3.94
C TRP A 76 -13.26 11.90 4.58
N LYS A 77 -13.27 11.53 5.86
CA LYS A 77 -14.50 11.21 6.60
C LYS A 77 -15.37 12.45 6.82
N GLU A 78 -14.78 13.55 7.32
CA GLU A 78 -15.52 14.77 7.68
C GLU A 78 -15.91 15.64 6.48
N GLY A 79 -15.24 15.49 5.33
CA GLY A 79 -15.59 16.26 4.13
C GLY A 79 -14.83 17.57 3.94
N HIS A 80 -13.92 17.89 4.86
CA HIS A 80 -13.09 19.09 4.83
C HIS A 80 -11.74 18.80 5.47
N PRO A 81 -10.70 19.65 5.27
CA PRO A 81 -9.43 19.50 5.98
C PRO A 81 -9.60 19.42 7.49
N VAL A 82 -8.99 18.39 8.07
CA VAL A 82 -8.88 18.14 9.51
C VAL A 82 -7.40 17.92 9.80
N PRO A 83 -6.67 18.95 10.29
CA PRO A 83 -5.29 18.77 10.69
C PRO A 83 -5.17 17.95 11.98
N THR A 84 -4.04 17.29 12.16
CA THR A 84 -3.69 16.59 13.41
C THR A 84 -2.61 17.36 14.17
N GLU A 85 -2.46 17.13 15.47
CA GLU A 85 -1.38 17.75 16.25
C GLU A 85 -0.01 17.16 15.88
N THR A 86 0.02 15.85 15.65
CA THR A 86 1.22 15.07 15.32
C THR A 86 1.00 14.21 14.07
N CYS A 87 2.10 13.72 13.51
CA CYS A 87 2.13 12.73 12.44
C CYS A 87 3.30 11.75 12.68
N ASP A 88 3.46 11.34 13.94
CA ASP A 88 4.64 10.60 14.42
C ASP A 88 4.54 9.12 14.06
N THR A 89 4.94 8.78 12.84
CA THR A 89 4.98 7.42 12.29
C THR A 89 6.37 7.08 11.77
N CYS A 90 6.76 5.81 11.76
CA CYS A 90 7.94 5.31 11.07
C CYS A 90 7.79 5.40 9.54
N ALA A 91 6.58 5.61 9.03
CA ALA A 91 6.29 5.83 7.62
C ALA A 91 6.33 7.33 7.27
N ASP A 92 7.53 7.86 7.09
CA ASP A 92 7.77 9.25 6.66
C ASP A 92 6.96 9.65 5.42
N GLY A 93 6.86 8.76 4.42
CA GLY A 93 6.04 8.95 3.23
C GLY A 93 4.53 9.05 3.47
N LEU A 94 4.04 8.70 4.67
CA LEU A 94 2.64 8.83 5.10
C LEU A 94 2.42 9.94 6.13
N ALA A 95 3.50 10.58 6.61
CA ALA A 95 3.50 11.52 7.71
C ALA A 95 2.96 12.91 7.32
N THR A 96 1.67 12.98 6.96
CA THR A 96 1.00 14.26 6.67
C THR A 96 0.16 14.72 7.85
N ARG A 97 0.42 15.95 8.29
CA ARG A 97 -0.30 16.59 9.41
C ARG A 97 -1.41 17.54 8.96
N THR A 98 -1.21 18.23 7.84
CA THR A 98 -2.10 19.31 7.38
C THR A 98 -2.63 18.98 5.99
N PRO A 99 -3.89 18.53 5.88
CA PRO A 99 -4.53 18.21 4.61
C PRO A 99 -4.85 19.46 3.79
N GLU A 100 -4.73 19.37 2.47
CA GLU A 100 -5.13 20.44 1.56
C GLU A 100 -6.59 20.27 1.12
N ALA A 101 -7.36 21.36 1.09
CA ALA A 101 -8.79 21.33 0.77
C ALA A 101 -9.10 20.72 -0.61
N ASP A 102 -8.29 21.06 -1.63
CA ASP A 102 -8.44 20.50 -2.98
C ASP A 102 -8.15 19.00 -3.01
N ASN A 103 -7.12 18.55 -2.30
CA ASN A 103 -6.77 17.14 -2.20
C ASN A 103 -7.89 16.36 -1.50
N VAL A 104 -8.42 16.87 -0.38
CA VAL A 104 -9.55 16.27 0.36
C VAL A 104 -10.78 16.10 -0.54
N ARG A 105 -11.12 17.14 -1.33
CA ARG A 105 -12.23 17.07 -2.29
C ARG A 105 -12.01 15.96 -3.31
N MET A 106 -10.84 15.92 -3.95
CA MET A 106 -10.53 14.94 -4.99
C MET A 106 -10.54 13.50 -4.45
N ILE A 107 -9.93 13.24 -3.30
CA ILE A 107 -9.94 11.88 -2.74
C ILE A 107 -11.34 11.45 -2.32
N ARG A 108 -12.22 12.37 -1.90
CA ARG A 108 -13.63 12.04 -1.62
C ARG A 108 -14.44 11.66 -2.84
N GLU A 109 -14.10 12.20 -3.99
CA GLU A 109 -14.76 11.87 -5.27
C GLU A 109 -14.26 10.54 -5.86
N LEU A 110 -12.98 10.20 -5.64
CA LEU A 110 -12.31 9.11 -6.35
C LEU A 110 -12.05 7.85 -5.52
N VAL A 111 -11.90 7.98 -4.19
CA VAL A 111 -11.49 6.90 -3.29
C VAL A 111 -12.72 6.31 -2.59
N ASP A 112 -12.86 4.99 -2.64
CA ASP A 112 -14.04 4.28 -2.14
C ASP A 112 -14.01 4.05 -0.62
N ASP A 113 -12.81 3.91 -0.05
CA ASP A 113 -12.60 3.74 1.40
C ASP A 113 -11.17 4.12 1.79
N ILE A 114 -10.94 4.43 3.06
CA ILE A 114 -9.60 4.63 3.62
C ILE A 114 -9.48 3.82 4.91
N VAL A 115 -8.48 2.95 4.97
CA VAL A 115 -8.16 2.18 6.18
C VAL A 115 -6.89 2.71 6.83
N LEU A 116 -6.79 2.51 8.15
CA LEU A 116 -5.61 2.84 8.91
C LEU A 116 -4.82 1.57 9.23
N VAL A 117 -3.49 1.71 9.28
CA VAL A 117 -2.58 0.65 9.70
C VAL A 117 -1.64 1.11 10.79
N SER A 118 -1.39 0.23 11.77
CA SER A 118 -0.49 0.50 12.87
C SER A 118 0.97 0.36 12.45
N GLU A 119 1.87 0.90 13.26
CA GLU A 119 3.32 0.77 13.08
C GLU A 119 3.73 -0.72 13.07
N GLU A 120 3.20 -1.50 14.00
CA GLU A 120 3.47 -2.94 14.13
C GLU A 120 2.98 -3.72 12.90
N GLN A 121 1.83 -3.33 12.34
CA GLN A 121 1.32 -3.93 11.11
C GLN A 121 2.23 -3.63 9.91
N MET A 122 2.71 -2.39 9.78
CA MET A 122 3.66 -2.01 8.71
C MET A 122 5.00 -2.73 8.84
N LEU A 123 5.56 -2.83 10.05
CA LEU A 123 6.79 -3.58 10.33
C LEU A 123 6.62 -5.08 10.05
N GLY A 124 5.49 -5.65 10.47
CA GLY A 124 5.14 -7.05 10.16
C GLY A 124 5.00 -7.30 8.67
N ALA A 125 4.45 -6.34 7.92
CA ALA A 125 4.33 -6.40 6.47
C ALA A 125 5.68 -6.28 5.76
N ILE A 126 6.60 -5.43 6.24
CA ILE A 126 7.99 -5.38 5.76
C ILE A 126 8.63 -6.76 5.89
N ARG A 127 8.54 -7.37 7.08
CA ARG A 127 9.10 -8.70 7.32
C ARG A 127 8.48 -9.74 6.38
N HIS A 128 7.17 -9.73 6.23
CA HIS A 128 6.47 -10.65 5.35
C HIS A 128 6.92 -10.52 3.88
N LEU A 129 6.94 -9.28 3.35
CA LEU A 129 7.39 -9.00 1.99
C LEU A 129 8.82 -9.46 1.76
N TYR A 130 9.68 -9.26 2.76
CA TYR A 130 11.08 -9.65 2.68
C TYR A 130 11.28 -11.18 2.70
N GLU A 131 10.68 -11.86 3.67
CA GLU A 131 10.88 -13.30 3.90
C GLU A 131 10.13 -14.18 2.90
N ARG A 132 8.95 -13.74 2.44
CA ARG A 132 8.09 -14.54 1.55
C ARG A 132 8.26 -14.17 0.08
N GLU A 133 8.40 -12.88 -0.21
CA GLU A 133 8.39 -12.37 -1.58
C GLU A 133 9.79 -11.89 -2.03
N GLY A 134 10.76 -11.79 -1.12
CA GLY A 134 12.08 -11.24 -1.42
C GLY A 134 12.08 -9.74 -1.70
N ILE A 135 11.00 -9.04 -1.36
CA ILE A 135 10.81 -7.62 -1.61
C ILE A 135 11.20 -6.83 -0.36
N LEU A 136 12.20 -5.96 -0.49
CA LEU A 136 12.53 -4.99 0.54
C LEU A 136 11.62 -3.75 0.38
N ALA A 137 10.73 -3.54 1.34
CA ALA A 137 9.87 -2.37 1.40
C ALA A 137 10.26 -1.46 2.57
N GLU A 138 10.07 -0.15 2.40
CA GLU A 138 10.02 0.81 3.52
C GLU A 138 8.63 0.82 4.17
N PRO A 139 8.42 1.46 5.34
CA PRO A 139 7.13 1.43 6.02
C PRO A 139 5.96 1.97 5.18
N ALA A 140 6.14 3.11 4.49
CA ALA A 140 5.12 3.64 3.59
C ALA A 140 4.84 2.66 2.42
N GLY A 141 5.90 2.03 1.90
CA GLY A 141 5.81 1.01 0.85
C GLY A 141 5.16 -0.30 1.30
N SER A 142 5.14 -0.60 2.59
CA SER A 142 4.49 -1.82 3.11
C SER A 142 3.04 -1.61 3.52
N ALA A 143 2.56 -0.36 3.60
CA ALA A 143 1.25 -0.03 4.16
C ALA A 143 0.07 -0.78 3.50
N ALA A 144 0.04 -0.88 2.17
CA ALA A 144 -0.99 -1.64 1.46
C ALA A 144 -0.99 -3.13 1.85
N SER A 145 0.20 -3.72 1.98
CA SER A 145 0.38 -5.10 2.44
C SER A 145 0.00 -5.26 3.92
N ALA A 146 0.29 -4.26 4.75
CA ALA A 146 -0.10 -4.24 6.16
C ALA A 146 -1.62 -4.29 6.32
N ALA A 147 -2.35 -3.49 5.54
CA ALA A 147 -3.81 -3.48 5.55
C ALA A 147 -4.39 -4.84 5.18
N PHE A 148 -3.84 -5.50 4.16
CA PHE A 148 -4.26 -6.85 3.77
C PHE A 148 -3.94 -7.90 4.84
N LEU A 149 -2.72 -7.91 5.37
CA LEU A 149 -2.29 -8.90 6.36
C LEU A 149 -3.04 -8.78 7.69
N ALA A 150 -3.46 -7.57 8.07
CA ALA A 150 -4.28 -7.33 9.26
C ALA A 150 -5.69 -7.94 9.13
N GLN A 151 -6.26 -7.93 7.93
CA GLN A 151 -7.57 -8.51 7.66
C GLN A 151 -7.59 -9.18 6.27
N PRO A 152 -7.04 -10.41 6.16
CA PRO A 152 -6.99 -11.11 4.89
C PRO A 152 -8.40 -11.31 4.33
N LYS A 153 -8.56 -10.98 3.06
CA LYS A 153 -9.82 -11.18 2.33
C LYS A 153 -9.61 -12.22 1.24
N ASP A 154 -10.62 -13.05 1.04
CA ASP A 154 -10.66 -13.96 -0.10
C ASP A 154 -10.76 -13.16 -1.41
N GLY A 155 -10.26 -13.77 -2.49
CA GLY A 155 -10.27 -13.19 -3.83
C GLY A 155 -8.93 -12.59 -4.23
N THR A 156 -8.95 -11.89 -5.36
CA THR A 156 -7.75 -11.25 -5.93
C THR A 156 -7.83 -9.75 -5.65
N MET A 157 -6.67 -9.14 -5.39
CA MET A 157 -6.53 -7.71 -5.14
C MET A 157 -5.15 -7.24 -5.57
N VAL A 158 -4.97 -5.92 -5.64
CA VAL A 158 -3.68 -5.30 -5.96
C VAL A 158 -3.22 -4.49 -4.76
N LEU A 159 -2.00 -4.77 -4.29
CA LEU A 159 -1.36 -4.07 -3.18
C LEU A 159 -0.14 -3.31 -3.72
N LEU A 160 -0.14 -1.98 -3.61
CA LEU A 160 0.98 -1.17 -4.10
C LEU A 160 2.13 -1.18 -3.09
N VAL A 161 3.29 -1.64 -3.54
CA VAL A 161 4.57 -1.46 -2.83
C VAL A 161 5.30 -0.28 -3.47
N THR A 162 5.34 0.86 -2.77
CA THR A 162 5.69 2.16 -3.38
C THR A 162 7.17 2.54 -3.25
N GLY A 163 7.91 1.93 -2.32
CA GLY A 163 9.29 2.29 -2.02
C GLY A 163 10.00 1.27 -1.14
N GLY A 164 11.34 1.35 -1.14
CA GLY A 164 12.23 0.41 -0.46
C GLY A 164 13.42 1.10 0.22
N ASN A 165 13.38 2.43 0.39
CA ASN A 165 14.46 3.21 0.99
C ASN A 165 14.40 3.12 2.52
N ILE A 166 14.71 1.93 3.03
CA ILE A 166 14.55 1.59 4.44
C ILE A 166 15.86 1.73 5.25
N SER A 167 15.79 2.48 6.35
CA SER A 167 16.91 2.70 7.27
C SER A 167 17.28 1.44 8.06
N GLN A 168 18.52 1.39 8.58
CA GLN A 168 18.96 0.27 9.43
C GLN A 168 18.10 0.13 10.70
N GLU A 169 17.66 1.25 11.28
CA GLU A 169 16.79 1.25 12.46
C GLU A 169 15.46 0.53 12.17
N VAL A 170 14.78 0.89 11.08
CA VAL A 170 13.52 0.25 10.70
C VAL A 170 13.74 -1.23 10.33
N ARG A 171 14.86 -1.59 9.71
CA ARG A 171 15.21 -3.00 9.45
C ARG A 171 15.36 -3.80 10.75
N MET A 172 15.97 -3.21 11.78
CA MET A 172 16.09 -3.84 13.10
C MET A 172 14.71 -3.98 13.76
N GLN A 173 13.88 -2.94 13.71
CA GLN A 173 12.51 -2.97 14.24
C GLN A 173 11.62 -4.00 13.53
N ALA A 174 11.78 -4.17 12.22
CA ALA A 174 11.08 -5.20 11.43
C ALA A 174 11.66 -6.61 11.58
N GLY A 175 12.80 -6.77 12.28
CA GLY A 175 13.45 -8.06 12.50
C GLY A 175 14.13 -8.65 11.25
N ILE A 176 14.56 -7.81 10.30
CA ILE A 176 15.18 -8.26 9.02
C ILE A 176 16.65 -7.85 8.87
N ALA A 177 17.28 -7.33 9.93
CA ALA A 177 18.63 -6.76 9.86
C ALA A 177 19.73 -7.78 9.49
N GLU A 178 19.71 -8.97 10.09
CA GLU A 178 20.76 -10.00 9.86
C GLU A 178 20.66 -10.62 8.46
N ALA A 179 19.44 -10.82 7.97
CA ALA A 179 19.19 -11.49 6.70
C ALA A 179 19.56 -10.65 5.46
N TYR A 180 19.90 -9.36 5.60
CA TYR A 180 20.31 -8.50 4.49
C TYR A 180 21.83 -8.53 4.25
N CYS A 181 22.64 -8.66 5.31
CA CYS A 181 24.11 -8.73 5.19
C CYS A 181 24.60 -9.96 4.43
N GLU A 182 23.83 -11.05 4.40
CA GLU A 182 24.22 -12.29 3.70
C GLU A 182 23.94 -12.26 2.18
N ARG A 183 23.36 -11.18 1.66
CA ARG A 183 22.94 -11.07 0.24
C ARG A 183 23.71 -10.02 -0.58
N GLU A 184 24.75 -9.42 -0.02
CA GLU A 184 25.75 -8.62 -0.75
C GLU A 184 27.03 -9.43 -1.00
#